data_AF-A0A5K3EYF5-F1
#
_entry.id   AF-A0A5K3EYF5-F1
#
_cell.length_a   1.000
_cell.length_b   1.000
_cell.length_c   1.000
_cell.angle_alpha   90.00
_cell.angle_beta   90.00
_cell.angle_gamma   90.00
#
_symmetry.space_group_name_H-M   'P 1'
#
loop_
_entity.id
_entity.type
_entity.pdbx_description
1 polymer ?
#
loop_
_entity_poly.entity_id
_entity_poly.type
_entity_poly.pdbx_seq_one_letter_code
_entity_poly.pdbx_strand_id
1 'polypeptide(L)'
;MEALLDEVERARAIYELAISQPLLDMPEILWKAYIDYEIEQREWNRARALYRRLMQKTQHVKVWLSLANFELCAQNSTEHGNELGDVGASANETETRAAVERAREVYREANLALRKSNEKEQRVQLIDEWKAFEEEYGDEETQMEVAGFEPQRLVRSRRLEDEAGGGWEEYVDYIFPDTTAEQPNRKLLAVATKWALRHEHSDDDDGSDTNDDADDNTVLSDDATAGGEAAESP
;
A
#
# COMPACT_ATOMS: atom_id res chain seq x y z
N MET A 1 -17.43 -40.09 -18.72
CA MET A 1 -17.37 -39.00 -17.73
C MET A 1 -16.64 -39.43 -16.46
N GLU A 2 -16.89 -40.63 -15.92
CA GLU A 2 -16.21 -41.11 -14.70
C GLU A 2 -14.68 -41.28 -14.82
N ALA A 3 -14.17 -41.79 -15.96
CA ALA A 3 -12.72 -41.97 -16.15
C ALA A 3 -11.91 -40.66 -16.13
N LEU A 4 -12.50 -39.55 -16.62
CA LEU A 4 -11.87 -38.22 -16.58
C LEU A 4 -11.84 -37.66 -15.16
N LEU A 5 -12.87 -37.93 -14.35
CA LEU A 5 -12.94 -37.50 -12.95
C LEU A 5 -11.90 -38.23 -12.10
N ASP A 6 -11.74 -39.54 -12.31
CA ASP A 6 -10.75 -40.36 -11.61
C ASP A 6 -9.30 -39.94 -11.95
N GLU A 7 -9.05 -39.54 -13.20
CA GLU A 7 -7.76 -38.95 -13.60
C GLU A 7 -7.47 -37.62 -12.90
N VAL A 8 -8.48 -36.77 -12.69
CA VAL A 8 -8.34 -35.48 -11.99
C VAL A 8 -8.05 -35.70 -10.50
N GLU A 9 -8.79 -36.57 -9.83
CA GLU A 9 -8.57 -36.88 -8.42
C GLU A 9 -7.18 -37.50 -8.18
N ARG A 10 -6.74 -38.39 -9.07
CA ARG A 10 -5.41 -38.95 -9.04
C ARG A 10 -4.32 -37.89 -9.26
N ALA A 11 -4.49 -36.99 -10.22
CA ALA A 11 -3.54 -35.90 -10.46
C ALA A 11 -3.41 -34.98 -9.24
N ARG A 12 -4.55 -34.60 -8.63
CA ARG A 12 -4.58 -33.81 -7.39
C ARG A 12 -3.85 -34.50 -6.24
N ALA A 13 -4.06 -35.80 -6.06
CA ALA A 13 -3.35 -36.55 -5.03
C ALA A 13 -1.83 -36.55 -5.23
N ILE A 14 -1.35 -36.58 -6.48
CA ILE A 14 0.08 -36.48 -6.80
C ILE A 14 0.61 -35.08 -6.48
N TYR A 15 -0.10 -34.02 -6.85
CA TYR A 15 0.29 -32.65 -6.53
C TYR A 15 0.32 -32.40 -5.01
N GLU A 16 -0.71 -32.82 -4.28
CA GLU A 16 -0.78 -32.71 -2.81
C GLU A 16 0.36 -33.50 -2.14
N LEU A 17 0.68 -34.69 -2.64
CA LEU A 17 1.84 -35.45 -2.16
C LEU A 17 3.15 -34.70 -2.45
N ALA A 18 3.31 -34.13 -3.64
CA ALA A 18 4.52 -33.40 -4.03
C ALA A 18 4.74 -32.16 -3.16
N ILE A 19 3.71 -31.33 -2.92
CA ILE A 19 3.85 -30.13 -2.06
C ILE A 19 4.05 -30.45 -0.58
N SER A 20 3.69 -31.67 -0.15
CA SER A 20 3.92 -32.14 1.22
C SER A 20 5.36 -32.59 1.46
N GLN A 21 6.11 -32.91 0.40
CA GLN A 21 7.49 -33.37 0.50
C GLN A 21 8.46 -32.19 0.59
N PRO A 22 9.18 -32.00 1.72
CA PRO A 22 10.14 -30.90 1.89
C PRO A 22 11.42 -31.07 1.06
N LEU A 23 11.65 -32.26 0.48
CA LEU A 23 12.89 -32.64 -0.21
C LEU A 23 12.92 -32.29 -1.70
N LEU A 24 11.81 -31.79 -2.24
CA LEU A 24 11.78 -31.33 -3.62
C LEU A 24 12.44 -29.95 -3.67
N ASP A 25 13.58 -29.87 -4.34
CA ASP A 25 14.49 -28.71 -4.44
C ASP A 25 13.80 -27.41 -4.93
N MET A 26 12.59 -27.51 -5.50
CA MET A 26 11.86 -26.38 -6.09
C MET A 26 10.36 -26.38 -5.70
N PRO A 27 10.03 -25.98 -4.47
CA PRO A 27 8.63 -25.91 -4.02
C PRO A 27 7.80 -24.92 -4.86
N GLU A 28 8.36 -23.77 -5.27
CA GLU A 28 7.62 -22.72 -5.99
C GLU A 28 7.10 -23.16 -7.37
N ILE A 29 7.90 -23.92 -8.12
CA ILE A 29 7.50 -24.44 -9.44
C ILE A 29 6.33 -25.41 -9.30
N LEU A 30 6.36 -26.26 -8.26
CA LEU A 30 5.28 -27.21 -7.99
C LEU A 30 3.98 -26.51 -7.60
N TRP A 31 4.07 -25.48 -6.76
CA TRP A 31 2.91 -24.65 -6.41
C TRP A 31 2.31 -23.98 -7.65
N LYS A 32 3.15 -23.38 -8.50
CA LYS A 32 2.69 -22.78 -9.75
C LYS A 32 2.00 -23.82 -10.64
N ALA A 33 2.64 -24.97 -10.87
CA ALA A 33 2.07 -26.03 -11.70
C ALA A 33 0.73 -26.57 -11.14
N TYR A 34 0.61 -26.66 -9.81
CA TYR A 34 -0.63 -27.12 -9.19
C TYR A 34 -1.75 -26.07 -9.31
N ILE A 35 -1.42 -24.79 -9.11
CA ILE A 35 -2.37 -23.69 -9.29
C ILE A 35 -2.82 -23.59 -10.76
N ASP A 36 -1.88 -23.63 -11.71
CA ASP A 36 -2.17 -23.64 -13.15
C ASP A 36 -3.09 -24.81 -13.50
N TYR A 37 -2.83 -25.99 -12.94
CA TYR A 37 -3.69 -27.17 -13.14
C TYR A 37 -5.12 -26.96 -12.65
N GLU A 38 -5.32 -26.42 -11.43
CA GLU A 38 -6.68 -26.14 -10.94
C GLU A 38 -7.38 -25.02 -11.74
N ILE A 39 -6.62 -24.05 -12.28
CA ILE A 39 -7.14 -23.04 -13.21
C ILE A 39 -7.60 -23.70 -14.52
N GLU A 40 -6.82 -24.62 -15.09
CA GLU A 40 -7.19 -25.39 -16.29
C GLU A 40 -8.45 -26.23 -16.08
N GLN A 41 -8.60 -26.83 -14.89
CA GLN A 41 -9.82 -27.56 -14.50
C GLN A 41 -11.01 -26.62 -14.18
N ARG A 42 -10.83 -25.30 -14.24
CA ARG A 42 -11.81 -24.25 -13.89
C ARG A 42 -12.30 -24.32 -12.44
N GLU A 43 -11.43 -24.78 -11.55
CA GLU A 43 -11.73 -25.01 -10.14
C GLU A 43 -11.23 -23.82 -9.31
N TRP A 44 -11.85 -22.67 -9.54
CA TRP A 44 -11.44 -21.38 -9.00
C TRP A 44 -11.33 -21.37 -7.46
N ASN A 45 -12.28 -22.03 -6.78
CA ASN A 45 -12.28 -22.11 -5.32
C ASN A 45 -11.07 -22.87 -4.77
N ARG A 46 -10.63 -23.92 -5.48
CA ARG A 46 -9.45 -24.69 -5.07
C ARG A 46 -8.18 -23.91 -5.37
N ALA A 47 -8.09 -23.27 -6.53
CA ALA A 47 -6.98 -22.38 -6.87
C ALA A 47 -6.80 -21.26 -5.81
N ARG A 48 -7.87 -20.61 -5.36
CA ARG A 48 -7.85 -19.64 -4.26
C ARG A 48 -7.29 -20.24 -2.96
N ALA A 49 -7.76 -21.43 -2.59
CA ALA A 49 -7.28 -22.11 -1.40
C ALA A 49 -5.77 -22.43 -1.49
N LEU A 50 -5.28 -22.80 -2.68
CA LEU A 50 -3.86 -23.04 -2.93
C LEU A 50 -3.03 -21.75 -2.80
N TYR A 51 -3.47 -20.64 -3.38
CA TYR A 51 -2.82 -19.34 -3.20
C TYR A 51 -2.72 -18.96 -1.72
N ARG A 52 -3.82 -19.06 -0.98
CA ARG A 52 -3.85 -18.76 0.46
C ARG A 52 -2.88 -19.64 1.26
N ARG A 53 -2.76 -20.93 0.93
CA ARG A 53 -1.78 -21.83 1.56
C ARG A 53 -0.34 -21.48 1.19
N LEU A 54 -0.08 -21.15 -0.08
CA LEU A 54 1.24 -20.73 -0.56
C LEU A 54 1.71 -19.48 0.18
N MET A 55 0.83 -18.49 0.34
CA MET A 55 1.12 -17.23 1.02
C MET A 55 1.40 -17.37 2.51
N GLN A 56 0.88 -18.42 3.15
CA GLN A 56 1.24 -18.76 4.53
C GLN A 56 2.68 -19.29 4.62
N LYS A 57 3.20 -19.89 3.54
CA LYS A 57 4.57 -20.41 3.48
C LYS A 57 5.57 -19.35 3.00
N THR A 58 5.17 -18.51 2.04
CA THR A 58 6.04 -17.48 1.45
C THR A 58 5.33 -16.13 1.42
N GLN A 59 6.01 -15.06 1.83
CA GLN A 59 5.46 -13.69 1.78
C GLN A 59 6.04 -12.90 0.59
N HIS A 60 6.17 -13.55 -0.56
CA HIS A 60 6.78 -12.95 -1.74
C HIS A 60 5.77 -12.15 -2.57
N VAL A 61 6.10 -10.92 -2.97
CA VAL A 61 5.21 -10.03 -3.76
C VAL A 61 4.63 -10.68 -5.03
N LYS A 62 5.45 -11.39 -5.82
CA LYS A 62 4.98 -12.13 -7.01
C LYS A 62 3.78 -13.06 -6.75
N VAL A 63 3.69 -13.67 -5.57
CA VAL A 63 2.55 -14.54 -5.24
C VAL A 63 1.27 -13.70 -5.07
N TRP A 64 1.36 -12.57 -4.39
CA TRP A 64 0.25 -11.61 -4.26
C TRP A 64 -0.22 -11.07 -5.60
N LEU A 65 0.72 -10.64 -6.46
CA LEU A 65 0.41 -10.16 -7.82
C LEU A 65 -0.27 -11.24 -8.66
N SER A 66 0.21 -12.48 -8.56
CA SER A 66 -0.41 -13.60 -9.27
C SER A 66 -1.82 -13.91 -8.77
N LEU A 67 -2.10 -13.75 -7.48
CA LEU A 67 -3.45 -13.89 -6.93
C LEU A 67 -4.36 -12.75 -7.39
N ALA A 68 -3.88 -11.50 -7.42
CA ALA A 68 -4.65 -10.36 -7.92
C ALA A 68 -5.04 -10.54 -9.40
N ASN A 69 -4.07 -10.95 -10.24
CA ASN A 69 -4.32 -11.27 -11.65
C ASN A 69 -5.25 -12.48 -11.82
N PHE A 70 -5.13 -13.47 -10.94
CA PHE A 70 -6.04 -14.61 -10.91
C PHE A 70 -7.47 -14.17 -10.61
N GLU A 71 -7.70 -13.27 -9.64
CA GLU A 71 -9.06 -12.81 -9.30
C GLU A 71 -9.76 -12.07 -10.43
N LEU A 72 -9.01 -11.41 -11.32
CA LEU A 72 -9.53 -10.80 -12.55
C LEU A 72 -10.07 -11.84 -13.54
N CYS A 73 -9.47 -13.03 -13.57
CA CYS A 73 -9.88 -14.11 -14.47
C CYS A 73 -10.85 -15.09 -13.80
N ALA A 74 -10.82 -15.19 -12.47
CA ALA A 74 -11.59 -16.16 -11.71
C ALA A 74 -13.06 -15.75 -11.66
N GLN A 75 -13.88 -16.52 -12.37
CA GLN A 75 -15.33 -16.39 -12.30
C GLN A 75 -15.79 -16.95 -10.95
N ASN A 76 -16.52 -16.16 -10.18
CA ASN A 76 -17.31 -16.77 -9.12
C ASN A 76 -18.43 -17.57 -9.81
N SER A 77 -18.45 -18.88 -9.59
CA SER A 77 -19.60 -19.72 -9.94
C SER A 77 -20.80 -19.18 -9.19
N THR A 78 -21.51 -18.25 -9.82
CA THR A 78 -22.90 -17.99 -9.49
C THR A 78 -23.64 -19.27 -9.88
N GLU A 79 -23.78 -20.19 -8.92
CA GLU A 79 -24.63 -21.38 -9.03
C GLU A 79 -26.12 -21.02 -9.05
N HIS A 80 -26.50 -19.98 -9.81
CA HIS A 80 -27.89 -19.73 -10.15
C HIS A 80 -27.98 -19.79 -11.66
N GLY A 81 -28.38 -20.96 -12.15
CA GLY A 81 -28.70 -21.18 -13.55
C GLY A 81 -29.62 -20.08 -14.05
N ASN A 82 -29.11 -19.23 -14.92
CA ASN A 82 -29.95 -18.31 -15.67
C ASN A 82 -30.48 -19.07 -16.89
N GLU A 83 -31.46 -19.93 -16.63
CA GLU A 83 -32.52 -20.13 -17.62
C GLU A 83 -33.15 -18.76 -17.87
N LEU A 84 -33.26 -18.36 -19.14
CA LEU A 84 -33.89 -17.15 -19.69
C LEU A 84 -32.92 -16.04 -20.18
N GLY A 85 -32.64 -16.14 -21.49
CA GLY A 85 -32.82 -15.09 -22.51
C GLY A 85 -32.45 -13.64 -22.18
N ASP A 86 -31.53 -13.10 -22.98
CA ASP A 86 -31.38 -11.67 -23.33
C ASP A 86 -30.71 -10.71 -22.31
N VAL A 87 -30.34 -11.16 -21.10
CA VAL A 87 -29.66 -10.31 -20.07
C VAL A 87 -28.15 -10.58 -19.92
N GLY A 88 -27.52 -11.27 -20.88
CA GLY A 88 -26.15 -11.77 -20.77
C GLY A 88 -25.05 -10.70 -20.69
N ALA A 89 -25.28 -9.49 -21.20
CA ALA A 89 -24.29 -8.42 -21.18
C ALA A 89 -24.17 -7.74 -19.80
N SER A 90 -25.29 -7.47 -19.13
CA SER A 90 -25.31 -6.80 -17.82
C SER A 90 -24.78 -7.69 -16.69
N ALA A 91 -25.09 -8.99 -16.73
CA ALA A 91 -24.56 -9.95 -15.77
C ALA A 91 -23.03 -10.10 -15.87
N ASN A 92 -22.49 -9.99 -17.09
CA ASN A 92 -21.05 -10.07 -17.31
C ASN A 92 -20.33 -8.81 -16.79
N GLU A 93 -20.90 -7.63 -17.00
CA GLU A 93 -20.34 -6.37 -16.47
C GLU A 93 -20.35 -6.32 -14.94
N THR A 94 -21.41 -6.86 -14.30
CA THR A 94 -21.45 -6.97 -12.84
C THR A 94 -20.40 -7.92 -12.28
N GLU A 95 -20.12 -9.03 -12.97
CA GLU A 95 -19.08 -9.97 -12.53
C GLU A 95 -17.69 -9.39 -12.77
N THR A 96 -17.45 -8.69 -13.89
CA THR A 96 -16.18 -7.98 -14.14
C THR A 96 -15.89 -6.97 -13.04
N ARG A 97 -16.89 -6.16 -12.65
CA ARG A 97 -16.73 -5.21 -11.53
C ARG A 97 -16.46 -5.93 -10.21
N ALA A 98 -17.12 -7.06 -9.96
CA ALA A 98 -16.88 -7.85 -8.76
C ALA A 98 -15.47 -8.47 -8.76
N ALA A 99 -14.94 -8.87 -9.92
CA ALA A 99 -13.58 -9.38 -10.08
C ALA A 99 -12.53 -8.31 -9.80
N VAL A 100 -12.75 -7.08 -10.32
CA VAL A 100 -11.91 -5.91 -10.03
C VAL A 100 -11.87 -5.62 -8.53
N GLU A 101 -13.01 -5.63 -7.84
CA GLU A 101 -13.01 -5.37 -6.39
C GLU A 101 -12.28 -6.47 -5.59
N ARG A 102 -12.40 -7.74 -5.99
CA ARG A 102 -11.64 -8.84 -5.37
C ARG A 102 -10.13 -8.65 -5.57
N ALA A 103 -9.70 -8.32 -6.79
CA ALA A 103 -8.30 -8.04 -7.07
C ALA A 103 -7.78 -6.85 -6.25
N ARG A 104 -8.58 -5.79 -6.13
CA ARG A 104 -8.28 -4.63 -5.28
C ARG A 104 -8.13 -5.00 -3.80
N GLU A 105 -9.01 -5.85 -3.28
CA GLU A 105 -8.90 -6.34 -1.90
C GLU A 105 -7.62 -7.15 -1.69
N VAL A 106 -7.19 -7.93 -2.67
CA VAL A 106 -5.89 -8.63 -2.63
C VAL A 106 -4.73 -7.64 -2.55
N TYR A 107 -4.73 -6.54 -3.32
CA TYR A 107 -3.70 -5.51 -3.23
C TYR A 107 -3.66 -4.84 -1.85
N ARG A 108 -4.81 -4.50 -1.28
CA ARG A 108 -4.91 -3.94 0.09
C ARG A 108 -4.37 -4.91 1.13
N GLU A 109 -4.74 -6.19 1.05
CA GLU A 109 -4.25 -7.25 1.93
C GLU A 109 -2.73 -7.43 1.79
N ALA A 110 -2.23 -7.45 0.57
CA ALA A 110 -0.80 -7.57 0.26
C ALA A 110 -0.01 -6.41 0.86
N ASN A 111 -0.51 -5.17 0.74
CA ASN A 111 0.14 -3.99 1.30
C ASN A 111 0.22 -4.11 2.83
N LEU A 112 -0.84 -4.55 3.49
CA LEU A 112 -0.85 -4.78 4.94
C LEU A 112 0.11 -5.89 5.38
N ALA A 113 0.20 -6.98 4.61
CA ALA A 113 1.12 -8.08 4.90
C ALA A 113 2.58 -7.64 4.76
N LEU A 114 2.92 -6.96 3.67
CA LEU A 114 4.29 -6.51 3.37
C LEU A 114 4.77 -5.37 4.28
N ARG A 115 3.88 -4.62 4.94
CA ARG A 115 4.26 -3.61 5.95
C ARG A 115 5.14 -4.15 7.07
N LYS A 116 5.00 -5.43 7.42
CA LYS A 116 5.76 -6.10 8.49
C LYS A 116 7.02 -6.79 7.96
N SER A 117 7.18 -6.89 6.64
CA SER A 117 8.37 -7.47 6.02
C SER A 117 9.52 -6.47 6.04
N ASN A 118 10.74 -6.96 6.20
CA ASN A 118 11.96 -6.14 6.08
C ASN A 118 12.32 -5.86 4.62
N GLU A 119 11.72 -6.57 3.67
CA GLU A 119 12.00 -6.45 2.24
C GLU A 119 11.17 -5.33 1.62
N LYS A 120 11.58 -4.08 1.91
CA LYS A 120 10.88 -2.87 1.46
C LYS A 120 10.73 -2.80 -0.07
N GLU A 121 11.69 -3.33 -0.82
CA GLU A 121 11.65 -3.41 -2.29
C GLU A 121 10.43 -4.18 -2.82
N GLN A 122 10.04 -5.26 -2.15
CA GLN A 122 8.86 -6.03 -2.54
C GLN A 122 7.58 -5.23 -2.38
N ARG A 123 7.51 -4.39 -1.33
CA ARG A 123 6.40 -3.49 -1.11
C ARG A 123 6.37 -2.35 -2.15
N VAL A 124 7.54 -1.85 -2.58
CA VAL A 124 7.63 -0.88 -3.68
C VAL A 124 7.07 -1.49 -4.96
N GLN A 125 7.54 -2.68 -5.32
CA GLN A 125 7.04 -3.39 -6.52
C GLN A 125 5.53 -3.62 -6.46
N LEU A 126 4.98 -3.98 -5.29
CA LEU A 126 3.54 -4.13 -5.13
C LEU A 126 2.78 -2.83 -5.43
N ILE A 127 3.28 -1.70 -4.91
CA ILE A 127 2.62 -0.39 -5.08
C ILE A 127 2.71 0.06 -6.54
N ASP A 128 3.82 -0.16 -7.22
CA ASP A 128 3.96 0.17 -8.64
C ASP A 128 2.94 -0.58 -9.51
N GLU A 129 2.79 -1.88 -9.28
CA GLU A 129 1.79 -2.71 -9.97
C GLU A 129 0.35 -2.34 -9.56
N TRP A 130 0.11 -1.98 -8.29
CA TRP A 130 -1.20 -1.51 -7.84
C TRP A 130 -1.58 -0.17 -8.50
N LYS A 131 -0.62 0.73 -8.71
CA LYS A 131 -0.86 1.97 -9.47
C LYS A 131 -1.26 1.67 -10.91
N ALA A 132 -0.55 0.77 -11.59
CA ALA A 132 -0.89 0.35 -12.95
C ALA A 132 -2.29 -0.28 -13.00
N PHE A 133 -2.65 -1.08 -11.99
CA PHE A 133 -3.98 -1.66 -11.86
C PHE A 133 -5.08 -0.61 -11.69
N GLU A 134 -4.92 0.39 -10.81
CA GLU A 134 -5.94 1.45 -10.63
C GLU A 134 -5.96 2.45 -11.79
N GLU A 135 -4.89 2.56 -12.58
CA GLU A 135 -4.90 3.30 -13.84
C GLU A 135 -5.79 2.62 -14.89
N GLU A 136 -5.81 1.28 -14.93
CA GLU A 136 -6.59 0.50 -15.89
C GLU A 136 -8.05 0.27 -15.44
N TYR A 137 -8.28 0.00 -14.15
CA TYR A 137 -9.58 -0.45 -13.62
C TYR A 137 -10.19 0.47 -12.55
N GLY A 138 -9.47 1.48 -12.09
CA GLY A 138 -9.87 2.37 -10.99
C GLY A 138 -10.37 3.73 -11.44
N ASP A 139 -10.79 4.52 -10.44
CA ASP A 139 -11.19 5.92 -10.58
C ASP A 139 -10.15 6.85 -9.91
N GLU A 140 -10.30 8.17 -10.07
CA GLU A 140 -9.39 9.16 -9.48
C GLU A 140 -9.23 9.00 -7.96
N GLU A 141 -10.30 8.63 -7.25
CA GLU A 141 -10.26 8.41 -5.78
C GLU A 141 -9.36 7.24 -5.40
N THR A 142 -9.51 6.10 -6.07
CA THR A 142 -8.69 4.91 -5.81
C THR A 142 -7.24 5.12 -6.24
N GLN A 143 -7.00 5.86 -7.32
CA GLN A 143 -5.64 6.23 -7.72
C GLN A 143 -4.97 7.14 -6.69
N MET A 144 -5.71 8.11 -6.12
CA MET A 144 -5.21 8.95 -5.03
C MET A 144 -4.92 8.16 -3.76
N GLU A 145 -5.75 7.16 -3.43
CA GLU A 145 -5.51 6.23 -2.32
C GLU A 145 -4.13 5.56 -2.48
N VAL A 146 -3.87 4.96 -3.66
CA VAL A 146 -2.61 4.26 -3.93
C VAL A 146 -1.42 5.21 -3.98
N ALA A 147 -1.59 6.40 -4.56
CA ALA A 147 -0.55 7.45 -4.56
C ALA A 147 -0.15 7.87 -3.14
N GLY A 148 -1.07 7.80 -2.17
CA GLY A 148 -0.77 8.05 -0.76
C GLY A 148 0.20 7.05 -0.12
N PHE A 149 0.39 5.87 -0.73
CA PHE A 149 1.33 4.85 -0.25
C PHE A 149 2.71 4.93 -0.90
N GLU A 150 2.94 5.84 -1.86
CA GLU A 150 4.16 5.90 -2.64
C GLU A 150 5.42 6.07 -1.76
N PRO A 151 6.42 5.18 -1.89
CA PRO A 151 7.63 5.25 -1.08
C PRO A 151 8.58 6.36 -1.52
N GLN A 152 9.26 6.96 -0.56
CA GLN A 152 10.39 7.85 -0.84
C GLN A 152 11.68 7.02 -0.90
N ARG A 153 12.38 7.12 -2.04
CA ARG A 153 13.70 6.51 -2.24
C ARG A 153 14.77 7.37 -1.57
N LEU A 154 15.53 6.80 -0.65
CA LEU A 154 16.63 7.46 0.05
C LEU A 154 17.93 6.68 -0.17
N VAL A 155 19.00 7.35 -0.58
CA VAL A 155 20.33 6.74 -0.65
C VAL A 155 21.04 6.96 0.69
N ARG A 156 21.52 5.90 1.33
CA ARG A 156 22.25 5.94 2.61
C ARG A 156 23.63 5.34 2.44
N SER A 157 24.62 5.85 3.18
CA SER A 157 25.98 5.33 3.17
C SER A 157 26.26 4.59 4.48
N ARG A 158 26.66 3.31 4.41
CA ARG A 158 27.15 2.52 5.55
C ARG A 158 28.65 2.35 5.43
N ARG A 159 29.35 2.45 6.57
CA ARG A 159 30.79 2.17 6.63
C ARG A 159 31.00 0.65 6.66
N LEU A 160 31.82 0.12 5.75
CA LEU A 160 32.33 -1.25 5.83
C LEU A 160 33.48 -1.31 6.83
N GLU A 161 33.45 -2.30 7.70
CA GLU A 161 34.58 -2.66 8.56
C GLU A 161 35.40 -3.74 7.83
N ASP A 162 36.27 -3.33 6.92
CA ASP A 162 37.33 -4.19 6.41
C ASP A 162 38.68 -3.79 7.02
N GLU A 163 39.50 -4.82 7.27
CA GLU A 163 40.83 -4.75 7.91
C GLU A 163 41.86 -3.91 7.10
N ALA A 164 41.54 -3.55 5.85
CA ALA A 164 42.40 -2.84 4.90
C ALA A 164 42.01 -1.36 4.65
N GLY A 165 41.15 -0.78 5.48
CA GLY A 165 40.72 0.62 5.34
C GLY A 165 39.28 0.71 4.85
N GLY A 166 38.36 0.77 5.81
CA GLY A 166 36.92 0.73 5.57
C GLY A 166 36.42 1.74 4.53
N GLY A 167 35.83 1.21 3.45
CA GLY A 167 35.09 1.97 2.45
C GLY A 167 33.67 2.33 2.91
N TRP A 168 33.02 3.19 2.15
CA TRP A 168 31.58 3.45 2.28
C TRP A 168 30.84 2.65 1.19
N GLU A 169 29.80 1.92 1.56
CA GLU A 169 28.85 1.33 0.62
C GLU A 169 27.55 2.11 0.67
N GLU A 170 27.14 2.60 -0.49
CA GLU A 170 25.86 3.26 -0.70
C GLU A 170 24.78 2.18 -0.91
N TYR A 171 23.73 2.22 -0.11
CA TYR A 171 22.56 1.36 -0.26
C TYR A 171 21.29 2.20 -0.40
N VAL A 172 20.34 1.69 -1.19
CA VAL A 172 19.02 2.32 -1.35
C VAL A 172 18.11 1.82 -0.22
N ASP A 173 17.47 2.75 0.46
CA ASP A 173 16.44 2.50 1.46
C ASP A 173 15.15 3.18 1.02
N TYR A 174 14.02 2.71 1.54
CA TYR A 174 12.70 3.23 1.21
C TYR A 174 11.97 3.65 2.48
N ILE A 175 11.31 4.80 2.45
CA ILE A 175 10.50 5.31 3.55
C ILE A 175 9.06 5.41 3.06
N PHE A 176 8.15 4.68 3.71
CA PHE A 176 6.74 4.72 3.36
C PHE A 176 6.02 5.80 4.19
N PRO A 177 5.08 6.56 3.59
CA PRO A 177 4.34 7.60 4.30
C PRO A 177 3.52 7.10 5.50
N ASP A 178 3.10 5.84 5.48
CA ASP A 178 2.22 5.21 6.47
C ASP A 178 2.96 4.55 7.64
N THR A 179 4.27 4.36 7.54
CA THR A 179 5.15 3.91 8.64
C THR A 179 5.56 5.10 9.50
N THR A 180 4.61 5.61 10.31
CA THR A 180 4.79 6.73 11.25
C THR A 180 5.99 6.57 12.20
N ALA A 181 6.42 5.33 12.46
CA ALA A 181 7.53 5.01 13.36
C ALA A 181 8.90 5.53 12.88
N GLU A 182 9.10 5.78 11.59
CA GLU A 182 10.39 6.24 11.04
C GLU A 182 10.49 7.78 10.97
N GLN A 183 9.51 8.54 11.46
CA GLN A 183 9.43 9.99 11.22
C GLN A 183 9.13 10.87 12.45
N PRO A 184 10.02 10.95 13.45
CA PRO A 184 9.87 11.92 14.53
C PRO A 184 9.97 13.38 14.04
N ASN A 185 10.70 13.66 12.95
CA ASN A 185 11.04 15.03 12.53
C ASN A 185 10.29 15.56 11.30
N ARG A 186 9.35 14.81 10.69
CA ARG A 186 8.69 15.27 9.45
C ARG A 186 7.79 16.51 9.67
N LYS A 187 7.28 16.68 10.89
CA LYS A 187 6.54 17.89 11.30
C LYS A 187 7.42 19.13 11.33
N LEU A 188 8.68 19.02 11.76
CA LEU A 188 9.63 20.14 11.82
C LEU A 188 10.03 20.61 10.42
N LEU A 189 10.31 19.68 9.50
CA LEU A 189 10.62 20.02 8.10
C LEU A 189 9.43 20.65 7.37
N ALA A 190 8.21 20.15 7.60
CA ALA A 190 6.99 20.75 7.03
C ALA A 190 6.68 22.15 7.59
N VAL A 191 7.10 22.45 8.83
CA VAL A 191 7.00 23.79 9.42
C VAL A 191 8.09 24.71 8.85
N ALA A 192 9.31 24.20 8.63
CA ALA A 192 10.41 24.95 8.02
C ALA A 192 10.12 25.33 6.56
N THR A 193 9.53 24.43 5.76
CA THR A 193 9.11 24.77 4.39
C THR A 193 8.00 25.81 4.37
N LYS A 194 7.03 25.73 5.30
CA LYS A 194 5.99 26.77 5.45
C LYS A 194 6.54 28.11 5.92
N TRP A 195 7.58 28.11 6.76
CA TRP A 195 8.27 29.33 7.19
C TRP A 195 9.03 29.96 6.02
N ALA A 196 9.75 29.15 5.22
CA ALA A 196 10.44 29.61 4.03
C ALA A 196 9.48 30.23 3.00
N LEU A 197 8.37 29.54 2.66
CA LEU A 197 7.35 30.09 1.76
C LEU A 197 6.70 31.39 2.29
N ARG A 198 6.61 31.56 3.61
CA ARG A 198 6.05 32.77 4.22
C ARG A 198 7.02 33.95 4.17
N HIS A 199 8.32 33.69 4.22
CA HIS A 199 9.36 34.71 4.13
C HIS A 199 9.76 35.03 2.68
N GLU A 200 9.50 34.12 1.73
CA GLU A 200 9.71 34.37 0.29
C GLU A 200 8.63 35.31 -0.31
N HIS A 201 7.50 35.51 0.37
CA HIS A 201 6.45 36.47 0.00
C HIS A 201 6.54 37.83 0.72
N SER A 202 7.50 38.03 1.62
CA SER A 202 7.67 39.32 2.34
C SER A 202 8.78 40.21 1.79
N ASP A 203 9.55 39.74 0.80
CA ASP A 203 10.71 40.47 0.27
C ASP A 203 10.42 41.20 -1.08
N ASP A 204 9.17 41.18 -1.57
CA ASP A 204 8.75 41.78 -2.85
C ASP A 204 7.77 42.97 -2.74
N ASP A 205 7.60 43.58 -1.56
CA ASP A 205 6.82 44.83 -1.41
C ASP A 205 7.59 45.88 -0.59
N ASP A 206 8.62 46.49 -1.21
CA ASP A 206 9.15 47.78 -0.79
C ASP A 206 9.23 48.71 -2.01
N GLY A 207 8.27 49.64 -2.10
CA GLY A 207 8.07 50.50 -3.26
C GLY A 207 7.07 51.65 -3.07
N SER A 208 7.38 52.55 -2.13
CA SER A 208 6.92 53.94 -1.97
C SER A 208 5.44 54.25 -1.65
N ASP A 209 5.19 54.93 -0.52
CA ASP A 209 4.80 56.35 -0.58
C ASP A 209 4.99 57.08 0.76
N THR A 210 5.30 58.37 0.63
CA THR A 210 5.85 59.34 1.60
C THR A 210 4.88 59.92 2.64
N ASN A 211 5.45 60.39 3.79
CA ASN A 211 5.12 61.55 4.68
C ASN A 211 3.73 62.24 4.57
N ASP A 212 3.04 62.69 5.61
CA ASP A 212 3.46 63.46 6.81
C ASP A 212 2.29 63.57 7.82
N ASP A 213 2.67 63.78 9.09
CA ASP A 213 2.04 64.63 10.13
C ASP A 213 0.79 64.27 10.98
N ALA A 214 1.03 64.54 12.27
CA ALA A 214 0.16 65.14 13.30
C ALA A 214 -0.60 64.23 14.29
N ASP A 215 0.00 64.17 15.50
CA ASP A 215 -0.62 64.44 16.80
C ASP A 215 -2.13 64.17 16.96
N ASP A 216 -2.47 63.21 17.83
CA ASP A 216 -3.37 63.57 18.92
C ASP A 216 -3.12 62.70 20.17
N ASN A 217 -2.92 63.41 21.26
CA ASN A 217 -2.69 62.95 22.60
C ASN A 217 -3.99 63.12 23.38
N THR A 218 -4.65 62.03 23.78
CA THR A 218 -5.70 62.10 24.80
C THR A 218 -5.43 61.11 25.93
N VAL A 219 -4.63 61.60 26.87
CA VAL A 219 -4.66 61.19 28.27
C VAL A 219 -5.93 61.75 28.90
N LEU A 220 -6.79 60.91 29.48
CA LEU A 220 -7.48 61.24 30.72
C LEU A 220 -7.69 59.98 31.57
N SER A 221 -7.33 60.17 32.83
CA SER A 221 -7.07 59.25 33.90
C SER A 221 -8.28 59.02 34.83
N ASP A 222 -8.06 58.08 35.75
CA ASP A 222 -8.65 57.97 37.09
C ASP A 222 -10.09 57.41 37.17
N ASP A 223 -10.51 56.63 38.16
CA ASP A 223 -9.97 56.41 39.50
C ASP A 223 -10.48 55.07 40.09
N ALA A 224 -9.70 54.62 41.06
CA ALA A 224 -9.84 53.63 42.13
C ALA A 224 -11.22 53.02 42.50
N THR A 225 -11.23 51.79 43.04
CA THR A 225 -10.96 51.56 44.48
C THR A 225 -11.18 50.09 44.92
N ALA A 226 -10.09 49.51 45.43
CA ALA A 226 -9.89 48.59 46.57
C ALA A 226 -10.72 47.31 46.81
N GLY A 227 -9.97 46.25 47.16
CA GLY A 227 -10.29 45.46 48.36
C GLY A 227 -9.73 44.03 48.42
N GLY A 228 -8.56 43.86 49.06
CA GLY A 228 -8.36 42.73 50.00
C GLY A 228 -7.34 41.65 49.64
N GLU A 229 -6.05 41.93 49.93
CA GLU A 229 -5.02 40.92 50.22
C GLU A 229 -5.24 40.34 51.64
N ALA A 230 -5.08 39.02 51.79
CA ALA A 230 -4.60 38.41 53.02
C ALA A 230 -3.99 37.02 52.71
N ALA A 231 -2.67 36.94 52.87
CA ALA A 231 -1.91 35.71 52.94
C ALA A 231 -1.92 35.15 54.37
N GLU A 232 -1.98 33.83 54.53
CA GLU A 232 -1.08 33.08 55.42
C GLU A 232 -1.29 31.56 55.26
N SER A 233 -0.20 30.86 54.91
CA SER A 233 0.09 29.45 55.19
C SER A 233 0.20 29.23 56.72
N PRO A 234 0.17 27.99 57.27
CA PRO A 234 0.57 26.70 56.69
C PRO A 234 -0.50 25.60 56.62
#